data_AF-A0A925D1L2-F1
#
_entry.id   AF-A0A925D1L2-F1
#
_cell.length_a   1.000
_cell.length_b   1.000
_cell.length_c   1.000
_cell.angle_alpha   90.00
_cell.angle_beta   90.00
_cell.angle_gamma   90.00
#
_symmetry.space_group_name_H-M   'P 1'
#
loop_
_entity.id
_entity.type
_entity.pdbx_description
1 polymer ?
#
loop_
_entity_poly.entity_id
_entity_poly.type
_entity_poly.pdbx_seq_one_letter_code
_entity_poly.pdbx_strand_id
1 'polypeptide(L)'
;MAKRFPRGNRVRQLRTARSLSQEELAAAAGVSRTGLSAIEGGRLVPSVAAALALARVLDCDVESLFGEAAQTKQMEWAWTPPAFPSRYWEAEVCGRLWLYPPVASLLMGSRHDGVLDDRESRPSELPLASKTLVLATCDPAAGFLSQEYFRQTGFRLLVLPCSSRQGLAALEKGIVHAAGVHLATSESPGGNAEVIRNSQTPVSLSLAHVAQWEEGLVISADNKAKSIRSLLSQSLRWVGREEGAGARRCQDDVLGSRTPPRRVATSHWGVAEAVRSGWADVGVCQRLAAE
;
A
#
# COMPACT_ATOMS: atom_id res chain seq x y z
N MET A 1 33.05 8.29 -32.04
CA MET A 1 31.79 7.80 -31.43
C MET A 1 30.99 9.00 -30.93
N ALA A 2 29.80 9.26 -31.47
CA ALA A 2 28.95 10.34 -30.98
C ALA A 2 28.38 9.96 -29.61
N LYS A 3 28.67 10.74 -28.56
CA LYS A 3 28.10 10.55 -27.22
C LYS A 3 26.58 10.77 -27.33
N ARG A 4 25.80 9.69 -27.17
CA ARG A 4 24.34 9.74 -27.26
C ARG A 4 23.80 10.47 -26.02
N PHE A 5 22.95 11.47 -26.26
CA PHE A 5 22.35 12.28 -25.20
C PHE A 5 21.41 11.42 -24.32
N PRO A 6 21.35 11.61 -22.99
CA PRO A 6 20.43 10.89 -22.10
C PRO A 6 18.97 11.03 -22.57
N ARG A 7 18.19 9.94 -22.55
CA ARG A 7 16.82 9.92 -23.12
C ARG A 7 15.81 10.81 -22.37
N GLY A 8 16.10 11.25 -21.14
CA GLY A 8 15.23 12.18 -20.41
C GLY A 8 15.81 13.58 -20.43
N ASN A 9 15.31 14.44 -21.31
CA ASN A 9 15.68 15.85 -21.35
C ASN A 9 14.43 16.70 -21.13
N ARG A 10 14.30 17.29 -19.95
CA ARG A 10 13.12 18.05 -19.53
C ARG A 10 13.33 19.57 -19.53
N VAL A 11 14.48 20.04 -20.03
CA VAL A 11 14.86 21.47 -20.07
C VAL A 11 13.76 22.30 -20.72
N ARG A 12 13.30 21.92 -21.90
CA ARG A 12 12.25 22.65 -22.64
C ARG A 12 10.93 22.67 -21.86
N GLN A 13 10.56 21.54 -21.26
CA GLN A 13 9.30 21.40 -20.53
C GLN A 13 9.29 22.30 -19.28
N LEU A 14 10.34 22.21 -18.45
CA LEU A 14 10.48 23.02 -17.23
C LEU A 14 10.67 24.51 -17.52
N ARG A 15 11.36 24.86 -18.61
CA ARG A 15 11.48 26.24 -19.08
C ARG A 15 10.11 26.82 -19.44
N THR A 16 9.32 26.08 -20.23
CA THR A 16 8.02 26.55 -20.71
C THR A 16 7.01 26.64 -19.56
N ALA A 17 7.05 25.72 -18.59
CA ALA A 17 6.24 25.78 -17.37
C ALA A 17 6.50 27.04 -16.53
N ARG A 18 7.72 27.60 -16.62
CA ARG A 18 8.10 28.87 -15.98
C ARG A 18 7.93 30.09 -16.88
N SER A 19 7.28 29.93 -18.04
CA SER A 19 7.07 31.00 -19.02
C SER A 19 8.37 31.68 -19.49
N LEU A 20 9.50 30.98 -19.43
CA LEU A 20 10.79 31.50 -19.88
C LEU A 20 11.00 31.22 -21.38
N SER A 21 11.52 32.20 -22.10
CA SER A 21 12.05 32.01 -23.45
C SER A 21 13.42 31.31 -23.42
N GLN A 22 13.83 30.74 -24.54
CA GLN A 22 15.18 30.17 -24.66
C GLN A 22 16.27 31.22 -24.39
N GLU A 23 16.02 32.47 -24.75
CA GLU A 23 16.99 33.55 -24.57
C GLU A 23 17.16 33.91 -23.08
N GLU A 24 16.06 34.01 -22.35
CA GLU A 24 16.07 34.29 -20.91
C GLU A 24 16.73 33.17 -20.11
N LEU A 25 16.39 31.91 -20.39
CA LEU A 25 17.02 30.78 -19.70
C LEU A 25 18.53 30.68 -20.05
N ALA A 26 18.89 30.93 -21.32
CA ALA A 26 20.28 30.88 -21.75
C ALA A 26 21.11 31.95 -21.03
N ALA A 27 20.60 33.19 -20.99
CA ALA A 27 21.24 34.29 -20.29
C ALA A 27 21.40 34.01 -18.79
N ALA A 28 20.34 33.54 -18.13
CA ALA A 28 20.36 33.23 -16.69
C ALA A 28 21.29 32.05 -16.34
N ALA A 29 21.39 31.04 -17.21
CA ALA A 29 22.24 29.87 -17.00
C ALA A 29 23.68 30.06 -17.50
N GLY A 30 24.01 31.21 -18.10
CA GLY A 30 25.35 31.49 -18.64
C GLY A 30 25.72 30.59 -19.83
N VAL A 31 24.74 30.18 -20.63
CA VAL A 31 24.94 29.38 -21.86
C VAL A 31 24.50 30.17 -23.09
N SER A 32 24.99 29.81 -24.28
CA SER A 32 24.53 30.48 -25.50
C SER A 32 23.10 30.03 -25.87
N ARG A 33 22.29 30.91 -26.46
CA ARG A 33 20.94 30.57 -26.96
C ARG A 33 20.97 29.38 -27.92
N THR A 34 21.96 29.34 -28.81
CA THR A 34 22.20 28.21 -29.73
C THR A 34 22.55 26.94 -28.97
N GLY A 35 23.39 27.04 -27.94
CA GLY A 35 23.73 25.94 -27.05
C GLY A 35 22.52 25.40 -26.31
N LEU A 36 21.67 26.27 -25.76
CA LEU A 36 20.42 25.88 -25.13
C LEU A 36 19.46 25.18 -26.11
N SER A 37 19.30 25.71 -27.33
CA SER A 37 18.47 25.07 -28.36
C SER A 37 19.01 23.69 -28.77
N ALA A 38 20.33 23.53 -28.83
CA ALA A 38 20.97 22.24 -29.11
C ALA A 38 20.81 21.26 -27.93
N ILE A 39 20.89 21.76 -26.69
CA ILE A 39 20.62 20.99 -25.46
C ILE A 39 19.16 20.54 -25.49
N GLU A 40 18.18 21.43 -25.61
CA GLU A 40 16.74 21.10 -25.64
C GLU A 40 16.38 20.09 -26.74
N GLY A 41 17.05 20.18 -27.90
CA GLY A 41 16.86 19.24 -29.00
C GLY A 41 17.63 17.92 -28.86
N GLY A 42 18.36 17.70 -27.77
CA GLY A 42 19.15 16.49 -27.53
C GLY A 42 20.37 16.33 -28.45
N ARG A 43 20.78 17.40 -29.14
CA ARG A 43 21.89 17.41 -30.11
C ARG A 43 23.25 17.70 -29.46
N LEU A 44 23.26 18.33 -28.28
CA LEU A 44 24.47 18.74 -27.57
C LEU A 44 24.39 18.37 -26.10
N VAL A 45 25.20 17.41 -25.63
CA VAL A 45 25.35 17.07 -24.20
C VAL A 45 25.93 18.27 -23.44
N PRO A 46 25.23 18.84 -22.43
CA PRO A 46 25.76 19.94 -21.65
C PRO A 46 26.99 19.51 -20.85
N SER A 47 27.88 20.45 -20.57
CA SER A 47 28.91 20.24 -19.54
C SER A 47 28.26 20.13 -18.16
N VAL A 48 28.97 19.54 -17.18
CA VAL A 48 28.50 19.49 -15.78
C VAL A 48 28.15 20.88 -15.26
N ALA A 49 28.97 21.89 -15.58
CA ALA A 49 28.72 23.28 -15.20
C ALA A 49 27.42 23.83 -15.82
N ALA A 50 27.19 23.58 -17.11
CA ALA A 50 25.96 24.01 -17.78
C ALA A 50 24.73 23.29 -17.22
N ALA A 51 24.83 21.99 -16.92
CA ALA A 51 23.75 21.23 -16.33
C ALA A 51 23.36 21.74 -14.93
N LEU A 52 24.34 22.03 -14.07
CA LEU A 52 24.13 22.61 -12.74
C LEU A 52 23.54 24.03 -12.82
N ALA A 53 23.99 24.84 -13.77
CA ALA A 53 23.48 26.20 -13.96
C ALA A 53 22.01 26.19 -14.41
N LEU A 54 21.66 25.33 -15.37
CA LEU A 54 20.29 25.17 -15.84
C LEU A 54 19.37 24.66 -14.72
N ALA A 55 19.82 23.67 -13.95
CA ALA A 55 19.06 23.14 -12.81
C ALA A 55 18.80 24.20 -11.73
N ARG A 56 19.79 25.06 -11.45
CA ARG A 56 19.63 26.17 -10.51
C ARG A 56 18.61 27.21 -10.97
N VAL A 57 18.65 27.62 -12.24
CA VAL A 57 17.69 28.59 -12.79
C VAL A 57 16.28 28.00 -12.84
N LEU A 58 16.17 26.70 -13.14
CA LEU A 58 14.92 25.95 -13.18
C LEU A 58 14.52 25.36 -11.83
N ASP A 59 15.14 25.80 -10.73
CA ASP A 59 14.83 25.43 -9.34
C ASP A 59 14.46 23.94 -9.19
N CYS A 60 15.36 23.06 -9.62
CA CYS A 60 15.25 21.61 -9.44
C CYS A 60 16.65 20.98 -9.43
N ASP A 61 16.72 19.67 -9.19
CA ASP A 61 17.97 18.93 -9.29
C ASP A 61 18.32 18.55 -10.74
N VAL A 62 19.58 18.16 -10.95
CA VAL A 62 20.09 17.73 -12.27
C VAL A 62 19.42 16.44 -12.74
N GLU A 63 19.04 15.55 -11.82
CA GLU A 63 18.31 14.32 -12.15
C GLU A 63 16.90 14.60 -12.70
N SER A 64 16.20 15.61 -12.17
CA SER A 64 14.90 16.02 -12.72
C SER A 64 15.05 16.62 -14.12
N LEU A 65 16.18 17.27 -14.42
CA LEU A 65 16.46 17.89 -15.72
C LEU A 65 16.88 16.87 -16.80
N PHE A 66 17.78 15.95 -16.45
CA PHE A 66 18.50 15.07 -17.38
C PHE A 66 18.47 13.57 -17.02
N GLY A 67 17.86 13.21 -15.90
CA GLY A 67 17.68 11.81 -15.51
C GLY A 67 16.81 11.07 -16.51
N GLU A 68 16.92 9.74 -16.54
CA GLU A 68 16.13 8.94 -17.48
C GLU A 68 14.66 9.37 -17.41
N ALA A 69 14.06 9.65 -18.57
CA ALA A 69 12.60 9.73 -18.65
C ALA A 69 12.14 8.41 -18.04
N ALA A 70 11.36 8.47 -16.95
CA ALA A 70 10.85 7.28 -16.30
C ALA A 70 10.39 6.36 -17.44
N GLN A 71 11.10 5.23 -17.63
CA GLN A 71 10.65 4.22 -18.59
C GLN A 71 9.17 4.08 -18.28
N THR A 72 8.30 4.26 -19.28
CA THR A 72 6.86 4.19 -19.08
C THR A 72 6.61 2.89 -18.35
N LYS A 73 6.44 2.97 -17.02
CA LYS A 73 6.39 1.76 -16.20
C LYS A 73 5.10 1.13 -16.64
N GLN A 74 5.22 -0.05 -17.21
CA GLN A 74 4.06 -0.76 -17.70
C GLN A 74 3.11 -0.91 -16.51
N MET A 75 1.98 -0.21 -16.58
CA MET A 75 1.00 -0.18 -15.51
C MET A 75 0.34 -1.55 -15.45
N GLU A 76 0.40 -2.20 -14.30
CA GLU A 76 -0.19 -3.51 -14.08
C GLU A 76 -1.16 -3.45 -12.91
N TRP A 77 -2.29 -4.14 -13.03
CA TRP A 77 -3.21 -4.31 -11.91
C TRP A 77 -2.59 -5.22 -10.86
N ALA A 78 -2.56 -4.78 -9.61
CA ALA A 78 -2.12 -5.62 -8.48
C ALA A 78 -3.00 -6.86 -8.33
N TRP A 79 -4.28 -6.74 -8.70
CA TRP A 79 -5.22 -7.84 -8.92
C TRP A 79 -6.37 -7.40 -9.81
N THR A 80 -7.06 -8.35 -10.42
CA THR A 80 -8.17 -8.10 -11.34
C THR A 80 -9.31 -7.34 -10.64
N PRO A 81 -9.72 -6.16 -11.14
CA PRO A 81 -10.91 -5.47 -10.65
C PRO A 81 -12.18 -6.31 -10.87
N PRO A 82 -13.18 -6.21 -9.97
CA PRO A 82 -14.41 -6.99 -10.11
C PRO A 82 -15.32 -6.49 -11.25
N ALA A 83 -15.15 -5.23 -11.68
CA ALA A 83 -15.92 -4.63 -12.76
C ALA A 83 -15.15 -3.44 -13.37
N PHE A 84 -15.50 -3.09 -14.61
CA PHE A 84 -15.03 -1.89 -15.29
C PHE A 84 -16.19 -0.94 -15.61
N PRO A 85 -15.97 0.40 -15.63
CA PRO A 85 -14.71 1.07 -15.30
C PRO A 85 -14.38 0.94 -13.80
N SER A 86 -13.10 0.78 -13.48
CA SER A 86 -12.64 0.66 -12.09
C SER A 86 -11.87 1.90 -11.66
N ARG A 87 -12.17 2.40 -10.47
CA ARG A 87 -11.27 3.33 -9.76
C ARG A 87 -9.95 2.63 -9.46
N TYR A 88 -8.90 3.40 -9.22
CA TYR A 88 -7.63 2.84 -8.77
C TYR A 88 -6.81 3.84 -7.94
N TRP A 89 -5.89 3.28 -7.16
CA TRP A 89 -4.74 3.98 -6.59
C TRP A 89 -3.46 3.46 -7.23
N GLU A 90 -2.43 4.28 -7.26
CA GLU A 90 -1.13 3.95 -7.82
C GLU A 90 -0.08 3.87 -6.71
N ALA A 91 0.81 2.88 -6.80
CA ALA A 91 2.05 2.88 -6.05
C ALA A 91 3.18 2.24 -6.83
N GLU A 92 4.38 2.73 -6.63
CA GLU A 92 5.58 2.06 -7.09
C GLU A 92 6.06 1.08 -6.03
N VAL A 93 6.11 -0.21 -6.33
CA VAL A 93 6.61 -1.26 -5.43
C VAL A 93 7.66 -2.10 -6.17
N CYS A 94 8.83 -2.30 -5.54
CA CYS A 94 9.93 -3.07 -6.14
C CYS A 94 10.29 -2.61 -7.57
N GLY A 95 10.22 -1.29 -7.82
CA GLY A 95 10.52 -0.67 -9.11
C GLY A 95 9.41 -0.77 -10.17
N ARG A 96 8.29 -1.42 -9.87
CA ARG A 96 7.12 -1.58 -10.76
C ARG A 96 5.98 -0.68 -10.34
N LEU A 97 5.19 -0.21 -11.32
CA LEU A 97 4.02 0.62 -11.07
C LEU A 97 2.77 -0.27 -11.02
N TRP A 98 2.12 -0.28 -9.86
CA TRP A 98 0.93 -1.09 -9.60
C TRP A 98 -0.33 -0.23 -9.48
N LEU A 99 -1.43 -0.72 -10.06
CA LEU A 99 -2.78 -0.20 -9.91
C LEU A 99 -3.54 -1.04 -8.88
N TYR A 100 -4.02 -0.41 -7.83
CA TYR A 100 -4.80 -1.03 -6.75
C TYR A 100 -6.26 -0.67 -6.93
N PRO A 101 -7.15 -1.62 -7.26
CA PRO A 101 -8.58 -1.33 -7.34
C PRO A 101 -9.20 -1.22 -5.93
N PRO A 102 -10.43 -0.67 -5.81
CA PRO A 102 -11.11 -0.54 -4.54
C PRO A 102 -11.29 -1.88 -3.82
N VAL A 103 -11.08 -1.86 -2.51
CA VAL A 103 -11.41 -2.95 -1.58
C VAL A 103 -12.43 -2.47 -0.55
N ALA A 104 -13.37 -3.34 -0.16
CA ALA A 104 -14.58 -2.95 0.58
C ALA A 104 -14.32 -2.39 2.00
N SER A 105 -13.16 -2.68 2.61
CA SER A 105 -12.82 -2.27 3.98
C SER A 105 -11.82 -1.11 4.03
N LEU A 106 -11.70 -0.36 2.93
CA LEU A 106 -10.93 0.86 2.89
C LEU A 106 -11.60 1.92 3.77
N LEU A 107 -11.12 2.07 5.01
CA LEU A 107 -11.19 3.34 5.74
C LEU A 107 -10.32 4.36 4.98
N MET A 108 -10.69 4.69 3.74
CA MET A 108 -9.90 5.55 2.88
C MET A 108 -10.57 6.89 2.75
N GLY A 109 -10.10 7.82 3.58
CA GLY A 109 -10.26 9.25 3.31
C GLY A 109 -9.50 9.72 2.06
N SER A 110 -8.65 8.87 1.47
CA SER A 110 -7.84 9.23 0.30
C SER A 110 -8.64 9.13 -1.00
N ARG A 111 -8.64 10.22 -1.78
CA ARG A 111 -9.16 10.21 -3.15
C ARG A 111 -8.42 9.18 -4.00
N HIS A 112 -9.12 8.52 -4.91
CA HIS A 112 -8.53 7.65 -5.92
C HIS A 112 -7.71 8.49 -6.91
N ASP A 113 -6.69 7.88 -7.52
CA ASP A 113 -5.79 8.56 -8.46
C ASP A 113 -6.41 8.64 -9.87
N GLY A 114 -7.26 7.68 -10.21
CA GLY A 114 -7.95 7.68 -11.48
C GLY A 114 -9.06 6.65 -11.60
N VAL A 115 -9.67 6.65 -12.78
CA VAL A 115 -10.66 5.67 -13.22
C VAL A 115 -10.17 5.13 -14.54
N LEU A 116 -10.04 3.80 -14.64
CA LEU A 116 -9.61 3.11 -15.84
C LEU A 116 -10.78 2.32 -16.42
N ASP A 117 -11.04 2.53 -17.70
CA ASP A 117 -11.86 1.64 -18.52
C ASP A 117 -10.92 0.64 -19.23
N ASP A 118 -11.43 -0.54 -19.60
CA ASP A 118 -10.67 -1.63 -20.23
C ASP A 118 -9.95 -1.19 -21.54
N ARG A 119 -10.28 0.00 -22.07
CA ARG A 119 -9.87 0.48 -23.39
C ARG A 119 -8.92 1.67 -23.43
N GLU A 120 -8.64 2.37 -22.32
CA GLU A 120 -7.71 3.52 -22.35
C GLU A 120 -6.83 3.61 -21.11
N SER A 121 -5.54 3.28 -21.25
CA SER A 121 -4.49 3.64 -20.31
C SER A 121 -4.20 5.13 -20.41
N ARG A 122 -4.69 5.92 -19.45
CA ARG A 122 -4.22 7.29 -19.26
C ARG A 122 -3.17 7.28 -18.16
N PRO A 123 -1.89 7.54 -18.46
CA PRO A 123 -0.90 7.69 -17.40
C PRO A 123 -1.29 8.88 -16.53
N SER A 124 -1.44 8.62 -15.24
CA SER A 124 -1.41 9.64 -14.19
C SER A 124 -0.08 10.39 -14.28
N GLU A 125 -0.06 11.68 -14.01
CA GLU A 125 1.19 12.39 -13.75
C GLU A 125 1.69 11.90 -12.38
N LEU A 126 2.89 11.28 -12.32
CA LEU A 126 3.33 10.38 -11.24
C LEU A 126 4.16 10.99 -10.07
N PRO A 127 3.78 12.09 -9.38
CA PRO A 127 4.42 12.43 -8.10
C PRO A 127 3.99 11.52 -6.94
N LEU A 128 2.77 10.98 -6.98
CA LEU A 128 2.15 10.29 -5.84
C LEU A 128 2.48 8.80 -5.78
N ALA A 129 2.60 8.11 -6.91
CA ALA A 129 2.90 6.68 -6.93
C ALA A 129 4.23 6.34 -6.25
N SER A 130 5.28 7.13 -6.54
CA SER A 130 6.60 7.00 -5.90
C SER A 130 6.62 7.48 -4.44
N LYS A 131 5.57 8.18 -4.00
CA LYS A 131 5.35 8.64 -2.62
C LYS A 131 4.20 7.91 -1.94
N THR A 132 3.96 6.64 -2.29
CA THR A 132 2.92 5.82 -1.67
C THR A 132 3.51 4.58 -1.03
N LEU A 133 3.37 4.46 0.29
CA LEU A 133 3.63 3.23 1.04
C LEU A 133 2.36 2.36 0.99
N VAL A 134 2.52 1.08 0.67
CA VAL A 134 1.40 0.13 0.59
C VAL A 134 1.57 -0.91 1.68
N LEU A 135 0.64 -0.94 2.62
CA LEU A 135 0.62 -1.81 3.79
C LEU A 135 -0.56 -2.77 3.72
N ALA A 136 -0.30 -4.07 3.62
CA ALA A 136 -1.32 -5.11 3.69
C ALA A 136 -1.43 -5.65 5.12
N THR A 137 -2.56 -5.47 5.81
CA THR A 137 -2.69 -5.86 7.23
C THR A 137 -4.12 -6.15 7.63
N CYS A 138 -4.30 -6.98 8.67
CA CYS A 138 -5.60 -7.17 9.32
C CYS A 138 -5.86 -6.15 10.44
N ASP A 139 -4.90 -5.27 10.72
CA ASP A 139 -4.98 -4.25 11.76
C ASP A 139 -6.10 -3.23 11.48
N PRO A 140 -7.17 -3.22 12.30
CA PRO A 140 -8.24 -2.24 12.14
C PRO A 140 -7.79 -0.79 12.42
N ALA A 141 -6.69 -0.59 13.15
CA ALA A 141 -6.17 0.72 13.50
C ALA A 141 -5.34 1.37 12.39
N ALA A 142 -4.71 0.56 11.52
CA ALA A 142 -3.73 1.03 10.54
C ALA A 142 -4.28 2.11 9.61
N GLY A 143 -5.58 2.02 9.24
CA GLY A 143 -6.24 3.02 8.41
C GLY A 143 -6.29 4.42 9.04
N PHE A 144 -6.44 4.52 10.36
CA PHE A 144 -6.49 5.81 11.07
C PHE A 144 -5.14 6.53 11.08
N LEU A 145 -4.04 5.81 10.91
CA LEU A 145 -2.70 6.40 10.85
C LEU A 145 -2.42 7.07 9.51
N SER A 146 -3.23 6.84 8.47
CA SER A 146 -2.93 7.27 7.10
C SER A 146 -2.75 8.78 6.95
N GLN A 147 -3.64 9.58 7.55
CA GLN A 147 -3.57 11.05 7.48
C GLN A 147 -2.37 11.60 8.25
N GLU A 148 -2.14 11.10 9.46
CA GLU A 148 -1.03 11.55 10.30
C GLU A 148 0.32 11.14 9.70
N TYR A 149 0.42 9.92 9.17
CA TYR A 149 1.58 9.45 8.42
C TYR A 149 1.90 10.37 7.24
N PHE A 150 0.89 10.74 6.45
CA PHE A 150 1.07 11.69 5.35
C PHE A 150 1.55 13.05 5.84
N ARG A 151 0.99 13.57 6.93
CA ARG A 151 1.38 14.86 7.50
C ARG A 151 2.84 14.88 7.96
N GLN A 152 3.33 13.78 8.53
CA GLN A 152 4.70 13.69 9.04
C GLN A 152 5.74 13.39 7.97
N THR A 153 5.40 12.57 6.97
CA THR A 153 6.38 12.03 6.01
C THR A 153 6.25 12.60 4.61
N GLY A 154 5.09 13.15 4.25
CA GLY A 154 4.73 13.48 2.87
C GLY A 154 4.46 12.25 1.98
N PHE A 155 4.49 11.03 2.54
CA PHE A 155 4.13 9.79 1.84
C PHE A 155 2.69 9.41 2.17
N ARG A 156 1.94 9.01 1.14
CA ARG A 156 0.60 8.43 1.33
C ARG A 156 0.73 7.01 1.89
N LEU A 157 -0.12 6.66 2.85
CA LEU A 157 -0.30 5.28 3.29
C LEU A 157 -1.56 4.68 2.66
N LEU A 158 -1.37 3.67 1.82
CA LEU A 158 -2.44 2.84 1.27
C LEU A 158 -2.54 1.56 2.11
N VAL A 159 -3.60 1.44 2.91
CA VAL A 159 -3.83 0.27 3.78
C VAL A 159 -4.75 -0.71 3.07
N LEU A 160 -4.26 -1.92 2.81
CA LEU A 160 -5.01 -3.02 2.21
C LEU A 160 -5.45 -4.00 3.31
N PRO A 161 -6.74 -4.06 3.66
CA PRO A 161 -7.23 -4.97 4.67
C PRO A 161 -7.18 -6.42 4.17
N CYS A 162 -6.41 -7.27 4.86
CA CYS A 162 -6.28 -8.69 4.50
C CYS A 162 -5.79 -9.52 5.69
N SER A 163 -5.86 -10.86 5.59
CA SER A 163 -5.25 -11.74 6.60
C SER A 163 -3.71 -11.70 6.54
N SER A 164 -3.04 -12.11 7.63
CA SER A 164 -1.57 -12.21 7.69
C SER A 164 -0.99 -13.02 6.51
N ARG A 165 -1.66 -14.12 6.13
CA ARG A 165 -1.22 -14.97 5.01
C ARG A 165 -1.40 -14.29 3.65
N GLN A 166 -2.51 -13.60 3.45
CA GLN A 166 -2.74 -12.83 2.22
C GLN A 166 -1.75 -11.68 2.08
N GLY A 167 -1.44 -10.99 3.19
CA GLY A 167 -0.45 -9.93 3.21
C GLY A 167 0.95 -10.43 2.86
N LEU A 168 1.36 -11.56 3.44
CA LEU A 168 2.62 -12.22 3.07
C LEU A 168 2.67 -12.64 1.60
N ALA A 169 1.61 -13.26 1.08
CA ALA A 169 1.55 -13.63 -0.33
C ALA A 169 1.62 -12.41 -1.27
N ALA A 170 1.05 -11.27 -0.86
CA ALA A 170 1.16 -10.01 -1.58
C ALA A 170 2.60 -9.45 -1.53
N LEU A 171 3.27 -9.58 -0.38
CA LEU A 171 4.66 -9.17 -0.19
C LEU A 171 5.60 -10.01 -1.06
N GLU A 172 5.39 -11.34 -1.11
CA GLU A 172 6.15 -12.27 -1.94
C GLU A 172 6.01 -11.99 -3.43
N LYS A 173 4.82 -11.56 -3.86
CA LYS A 173 4.56 -11.11 -5.24
C LYS A 173 5.16 -9.74 -5.57
N GLY A 174 5.67 -9.00 -4.59
CA GLY A 174 6.20 -7.65 -4.78
C GLY A 174 5.14 -6.61 -5.13
N ILE A 175 3.88 -6.85 -4.72
CA ILE A 175 2.76 -5.92 -4.95
C ILE A 175 2.46 -5.06 -3.73
N VAL A 176 3.15 -5.23 -2.59
CA VAL A 176 3.04 -4.35 -1.41
C VAL A 176 4.42 -4.13 -0.80
N HIS A 177 4.57 -3.05 -0.02
CA HIS A 177 5.82 -2.71 0.65
C HIS A 177 5.97 -3.40 1.99
N ALA A 178 4.86 -3.56 2.71
CA ALA A 178 4.83 -4.12 4.04
C ALA A 178 3.60 -4.99 4.23
N ALA A 179 3.74 -6.02 5.08
CA ALA A 179 2.66 -6.89 5.49
C ALA A 179 2.62 -7.01 7.02
N GLY A 180 1.43 -6.88 7.59
CA GLY A 180 1.17 -7.20 9.00
C GLY A 180 1.15 -8.72 9.19
N VAL A 181 1.86 -9.22 10.21
CA VAL A 181 1.92 -10.65 10.52
C VAL A 181 1.62 -10.92 11.98
N HIS A 182 0.62 -11.77 12.20
CA HIS A 182 0.14 -12.16 13.52
C HIS A 182 -0.19 -13.65 13.50
N LEU A 183 0.86 -14.46 13.45
CA LEU A 183 0.85 -15.91 13.29
C LEU A 183 1.49 -16.65 14.48
N ALA A 184 2.08 -15.90 15.42
CA ALA A 184 2.53 -16.43 16.69
C ALA A 184 1.35 -16.99 17.50
N THR A 185 1.54 -18.13 18.14
CA THR A 185 0.57 -18.76 19.04
C THR A 185 1.21 -19.14 20.37
N SER A 186 0.40 -19.62 21.32
CA SER A 186 0.89 -20.19 22.57
C SER A 186 1.86 -21.35 22.33
N GLU A 187 1.57 -22.19 21.33
CA GLU A 187 2.40 -23.34 20.95
C GLU A 187 3.61 -22.97 20.06
N SER A 188 3.48 -21.90 19.27
CA SER A 188 4.58 -21.37 18.45
C SER A 188 4.71 -19.85 18.62
N PRO A 189 5.33 -19.37 19.71
CA PRO A 189 5.53 -17.94 19.96
C PRO A 189 6.42 -17.27 18.89
N GLY A 190 7.29 -18.06 18.25
CA GLY A 190 8.17 -17.64 17.16
C GLY A 190 7.53 -17.64 15.77
N GLY A 191 6.23 -17.96 15.65
CA GLY A 191 5.57 -18.19 14.36
C GLY A 191 5.70 -17.04 13.37
N ASN A 192 5.71 -15.78 13.84
CA ASN A 192 5.96 -14.62 12.97
C ASN A 192 7.34 -14.67 12.31
N ALA A 193 8.39 -14.92 13.09
CA ALA A 193 9.76 -14.94 12.59
C ALA A 193 10.03 -16.18 11.73
N GLU A 194 9.40 -17.31 12.04
CA GLU A 194 9.51 -18.55 11.28
C GLU A 194 8.97 -18.39 9.86
N VAL A 195 7.79 -17.78 9.71
CA VAL A 195 7.19 -17.57 8.39
C VAL A 195 8.05 -16.65 7.52
N ILE A 196 8.67 -15.62 8.10
CA ILE A 196 9.61 -14.76 7.37
C ILE A 196 10.88 -15.53 6.98
N ARG A 197 11.47 -16.34 7.87
CA ARG A 197 12.66 -17.16 7.56
C ARG A 197 12.41 -18.15 6.42
N ASN A 198 11.19 -18.67 6.31
CA ASN A 198 10.80 -19.64 5.31
C ASN A 198 10.26 -19.00 4.01
N SER A 199 10.05 -17.69 4.00
CA SER A 199 9.57 -16.98 2.81
C SER A 199 10.64 -16.95 1.72
N GLN A 200 10.21 -17.16 0.47
CA GLN A 200 11.09 -17.12 -0.70
C GLN A 200 10.84 -15.83 -1.47
N THR A 201 11.29 -14.70 -0.91
CA THR A 201 11.16 -13.39 -1.55
C THR A 201 12.41 -13.03 -2.34
N PRO A 202 12.26 -12.35 -3.49
CA PRO A 202 13.40 -11.83 -4.25
C PRO A 202 14.10 -10.65 -3.57
N VAL A 203 13.53 -10.14 -2.46
CA VAL A 203 14.02 -9.00 -1.68
C VAL A 203 14.29 -9.41 -0.25
N SER A 204 15.28 -8.78 0.38
CA SER A 204 15.57 -8.99 1.81
C SER A 204 14.44 -8.42 2.65
N LEU A 205 13.87 -9.24 3.53
CA LEU A 205 12.82 -8.83 4.46
C LEU A 205 13.42 -8.44 5.81
N SER A 206 12.78 -7.47 6.46
CA SER A 206 13.04 -7.10 7.84
C SER A 206 11.75 -7.24 8.64
N LEU A 207 11.84 -7.86 9.82
CA LEU A 207 10.70 -8.00 10.72
C LEU A 207 10.82 -6.96 11.84
N ALA A 208 9.81 -6.10 11.97
CA ALA A 208 9.71 -5.11 13.04
C ALA A 208 8.48 -5.39 13.91
N HIS A 209 8.65 -5.35 15.23
CA HIS A 209 7.53 -5.40 16.17
C HIS A 209 6.99 -3.98 16.37
N VAL A 210 5.81 -3.70 15.80
CA VAL A 210 5.23 -2.34 15.77
C VAL A 210 4.20 -2.14 16.87
N ALA A 211 3.38 -3.16 17.15
CA ALA A 211 2.32 -3.08 18.15
C ALA A 211 2.02 -4.45 18.74
N GLN A 212 1.53 -4.43 19.98
CA GLN A 212 0.90 -5.56 20.64
C GLN A 212 -0.58 -5.24 20.83
N TRP A 213 -1.44 -6.22 20.55
CA TRP A 213 -2.88 -6.09 20.68
C TRP A 213 -3.49 -7.25 21.47
N GLU A 214 -4.71 -7.03 21.93
CA GLU A 214 -5.50 -8.04 22.63
C GLU A 214 -6.61 -8.55 21.71
N GLU A 215 -6.68 -9.87 21.55
CA GLU A 215 -7.81 -10.56 20.91
C GLU A 215 -8.62 -11.30 21.98
N GLY A 216 -9.93 -11.38 21.77
CA GLY A 216 -10.83 -12.01 22.72
C GLY A 216 -12.14 -12.46 22.10
N LEU A 217 -12.95 -13.11 22.93
CA LEU A 217 -14.32 -13.48 22.59
C LEU A 217 -15.22 -12.27 22.76
N VAL A 218 -15.83 -11.82 21.67
CA VAL A 218 -16.97 -10.91 21.73
C VAL A 218 -18.24 -11.74 21.87
N ILE A 219 -19.09 -11.38 22.84
CA ILE A 219 -20.33 -12.08 23.17
C ILE A 219 -21.49 -11.10 23.15
N SER A 220 -22.71 -11.60 22.88
CA SER A 220 -23.91 -10.75 22.93
C SER A 220 -24.12 -10.17 24.34
N ALA A 221 -24.62 -8.93 24.42
CA ALA A 221 -24.79 -8.22 25.70
C ALA A 221 -25.74 -8.93 26.69
N ASP A 222 -26.66 -9.73 26.15
CA ASP A 222 -27.60 -10.54 26.93
C ASP A 222 -26.96 -11.81 27.49
N ASN A 223 -25.84 -12.26 26.95
CA ASN A 223 -25.14 -13.44 27.43
C ASN A 223 -24.38 -13.14 28.74
N LYS A 224 -24.64 -13.94 29.78
CA LYS A 224 -24.03 -13.79 31.12
C LYS A 224 -22.91 -14.79 31.40
N ALA A 225 -22.36 -15.45 30.38
CA ALA A 225 -21.24 -16.37 30.54
C ALA A 225 -20.04 -15.68 31.19
N LYS A 226 -19.50 -16.27 32.26
CA LYS A 226 -18.32 -15.75 33.00
C LYS A 226 -17.03 -16.51 32.70
N SER A 227 -17.09 -17.51 31.83
CA SER A 227 -15.93 -18.31 31.45
C SER A 227 -16.12 -18.93 30.07
N ILE A 228 -15.01 -19.24 29.40
CA ILE A 228 -15.01 -19.95 28.12
C ILE A 228 -15.78 -21.27 28.23
N ARG A 229 -15.58 -22.03 29.32
CA ARG A 229 -16.32 -23.29 29.55
C ARG A 229 -17.83 -23.07 29.60
N SER A 230 -18.30 -22.04 30.30
CA SER A 230 -19.72 -21.71 30.41
C SER A 230 -20.32 -21.24 29.09
N LEU A 231 -19.53 -20.59 28.25
CA LEU A 231 -19.95 -20.17 26.91
C LEU A 231 -20.10 -21.38 25.99
N LEU A 232 -19.10 -22.26 26.01
CA LEU A 232 -19.00 -23.47 25.20
C LEU A 232 -20.03 -24.56 25.55
N SER A 233 -20.68 -24.48 26.72
CA SER A 233 -21.79 -25.35 27.10
C SER A 233 -23.15 -24.89 26.56
N GLN A 234 -23.24 -23.68 26.01
CA GLN A 234 -24.47 -23.11 25.47
C GLN A 234 -24.61 -23.42 23.97
N SER A 235 -25.85 -23.46 23.48
CA SER A 235 -26.12 -23.52 22.04
C SER A 235 -26.07 -22.11 21.45
N LEU A 236 -24.92 -21.72 20.91
CA LEU A 236 -24.66 -20.37 20.40
C LEU A 236 -24.37 -20.40 18.90
N ARG A 237 -24.77 -19.33 18.21
CA ARG A 237 -24.43 -19.07 16.81
C ARG A 237 -23.08 -18.38 16.75
N TRP A 238 -22.07 -19.11 16.28
CA TRP A 238 -20.73 -18.57 16.11
C TRP A 238 -20.57 -17.86 14.76
N VAL A 239 -19.84 -16.74 14.76
CA VAL A 239 -19.26 -16.12 13.57
C VAL A 239 -17.74 -16.19 13.66
N GLY A 240 -17.07 -16.54 12.56
CA GLY A 240 -15.62 -16.62 12.47
C GLY A 240 -15.03 -15.67 11.45
N ARG A 241 -13.70 -15.71 11.34
CA ARG A 241 -12.92 -15.06 10.28
C ARG A 241 -12.53 -16.06 9.19
N GLU A 242 -12.08 -15.54 8.06
CA GLU A 242 -11.56 -16.31 6.96
C GLU A 242 -10.41 -17.24 7.39
N GLU A 243 -10.26 -18.35 6.68
CA GLU A 243 -9.16 -19.27 6.93
C GLU A 243 -7.80 -18.57 6.75
N GLY A 244 -6.89 -18.81 7.70
CA GLY A 244 -5.58 -18.14 7.72
C GLY A 244 -5.52 -16.82 8.50
N ALA A 245 -6.65 -16.29 8.99
CA ALA A 245 -6.65 -15.18 9.94
C ALA A 245 -6.21 -15.63 11.35
N GLY A 246 -5.47 -14.78 12.06
CA GLY A 246 -5.06 -15.03 13.46
C GLY A 246 -6.27 -15.30 14.37
N ALA A 247 -7.27 -14.42 14.31
CA ALA A 247 -8.53 -14.59 15.04
C ALA A 247 -9.29 -15.89 14.72
N ARG A 248 -9.21 -16.40 13.47
CA ARG A 248 -9.79 -17.70 13.13
C ARG A 248 -9.06 -18.83 13.86
N ARG A 249 -7.74 -18.77 13.91
CA ARG A 249 -6.94 -19.74 14.66
C ARG A 249 -7.23 -19.69 16.17
N CYS A 250 -7.25 -18.49 16.76
CA CYS A 250 -7.62 -18.32 18.17
C CYS A 250 -9.02 -18.87 18.47
N GLN A 251 -9.96 -18.70 17.55
CA GLN A 251 -11.29 -19.28 17.67
C GLN A 251 -11.29 -20.81 17.57
N ASP A 252 -10.53 -21.38 16.64
CA ASP A 252 -10.39 -22.83 16.50
C ASP A 252 -9.75 -23.43 17.77
N ASP A 253 -8.75 -22.77 18.35
CA ASP A 253 -8.13 -23.17 19.64
C ASP A 253 -9.15 -23.18 20.80
N VAL A 254 -10.03 -22.17 20.85
CA VAL A 254 -11.11 -22.08 21.84
C VAL A 254 -12.18 -23.16 21.62
N LEU A 255 -12.54 -23.44 20.37
CA LEU A 255 -13.57 -24.40 20.01
C LEU A 255 -13.09 -25.85 20.17
N GLY A 256 -11.79 -26.10 20.00
CA GLY A 256 -11.19 -27.43 20.02
C GLY A 256 -11.71 -28.30 18.88
N SER A 257 -12.21 -29.50 19.20
CA SER A 257 -12.77 -30.44 18.21
C SER A 257 -14.19 -30.12 17.74
N ARG A 258 -14.78 -29.00 18.16
CA ARG A 258 -16.12 -28.58 17.72
C ARG A 258 -16.12 -28.16 16.24
N THR A 259 -17.29 -28.21 15.63
CA THR A 259 -17.47 -27.74 14.25
C THR A 259 -17.13 -26.25 14.14
N PRO A 260 -16.29 -25.85 13.16
CA PRO A 260 -15.95 -24.44 12.97
C PRO A 260 -17.19 -23.64 12.53
N PRO A 261 -17.18 -22.31 12.75
CA PRO A 261 -18.31 -21.46 12.41
C PRO A 261 -18.58 -21.46 10.89
N ARG A 262 -19.85 -21.62 10.52
CA ARG A 262 -20.26 -21.52 9.11
C ARG A 262 -20.36 -20.08 8.60
N ARG A 263 -20.63 -19.13 9.51
CA ARG A 263 -20.69 -17.70 9.18
C ARG A 263 -19.29 -17.13 9.26
N VAL A 264 -18.86 -16.45 8.20
CA VAL A 264 -17.54 -15.85 8.10
C VAL A 264 -17.70 -14.36 7.87
N ALA A 265 -17.11 -13.55 8.75
CA ALA A 265 -16.97 -12.11 8.60
C ALA A 265 -15.63 -11.79 7.94
N THR A 266 -15.57 -10.67 7.21
CA THR A 266 -14.40 -10.25 6.44
C THR A 266 -13.45 -9.32 7.21
N SER A 267 -13.80 -8.92 8.44
CA SER A 267 -13.00 -8.04 9.28
C SER A 267 -13.30 -8.23 10.77
N HIS A 268 -12.44 -7.69 11.65
CA HIS A 268 -12.67 -7.72 13.11
C HIS A 268 -13.93 -6.92 13.46
N TRP A 269 -14.16 -5.78 12.82
CA TRP A 269 -15.39 -5.00 12.94
C TRP A 269 -16.62 -5.78 12.48
N GLY A 270 -16.53 -6.55 11.39
CA GLY A 270 -17.63 -7.37 10.90
C GLY A 270 -18.03 -8.47 11.89
N VAL A 271 -17.07 -9.03 12.64
CA VAL A 271 -17.36 -9.96 13.75
C VAL A 271 -18.12 -9.24 14.86
N ALA A 272 -17.62 -8.10 15.33
CA ALA A 272 -18.25 -7.32 16.39
C ALA A 272 -19.66 -6.84 15.99
N GLU A 273 -19.83 -6.37 14.77
CA GLU A 273 -21.11 -5.93 14.22
C GLU A 273 -22.13 -7.07 14.11
N ALA A 274 -21.69 -8.26 13.67
CA ALA A 274 -22.56 -9.44 13.59
C ALA A 274 -23.08 -9.85 14.98
N VAL A 275 -22.25 -9.77 16.01
CA VAL A 275 -22.66 -10.04 17.39
C VAL A 275 -23.56 -8.93 17.93
N ARG A 276 -23.17 -7.66 17.77
CA ARG A 276 -23.95 -6.49 18.22
C ARG A 276 -25.34 -6.44 17.60
N SER A 277 -25.47 -6.84 16.34
CA SER A 277 -26.73 -6.82 15.59
C SER A 277 -27.58 -8.08 15.80
N GLY A 278 -27.12 -9.05 16.60
CA GLY A 278 -27.84 -10.30 16.88
C GLY A 278 -27.83 -11.34 15.75
N TRP A 279 -26.97 -11.16 14.73
CA TRP A 279 -26.78 -12.13 13.64
C TRP A 279 -25.94 -13.34 14.08
N ALA A 280 -25.09 -13.13 15.08
CA ALA A 280 -24.34 -14.14 15.81
C ALA A 280 -24.41 -13.85 17.31
N ASP A 281 -24.09 -14.85 18.13
CA ASP A 281 -24.06 -14.71 19.59
C ASP A 281 -22.63 -14.56 20.12
N VAL A 282 -21.65 -15.02 19.35
CA VAL A 282 -20.23 -15.01 19.74
C VAL A 282 -19.31 -15.03 18.51
N GLY A 283 -18.16 -14.37 18.64
CA GLY A 283 -17.03 -14.47 17.70
C GLY A 283 -15.71 -14.10 18.36
N VAL A 284 -14.61 -14.17 17.59
CA VAL A 284 -13.29 -13.70 18.04
C VAL A 284 -12.90 -12.47 17.23
N CYS A 285 -12.56 -11.39 17.93
CA CYS A 285 -12.04 -10.17 17.32
C CYS A 285 -11.03 -9.47 18.22
N GLN A 286 -10.36 -8.45 17.67
CA GLN A 286 -9.53 -7.58 18.46
C GLN A 286 -10.38 -6.73 19.39
N ARG A 287 -9.83 -6.43 20.57
CA ARG A 287 -10.46 -5.57 21.58
C ARG A 287 -10.88 -4.22 21.00
N LEU A 288 -10.00 -3.57 20.22
CA LEU A 288 -10.30 -2.30 19.56
C LEU A 288 -11.56 -2.36 18.69
N ALA A 289 -11.86 -3.51 18.08
CA ALA A 289 -13.05 -3.66 17.25
C ALA A 289 -14.35 -3.84 18.05
N ALA A 290 -14.25 -4.16 19.34
CA ALA A 290 -15.36 -4.48 20.22
C ALA A 290 -15.66 -3.40 21.28
N GLU A 291 -14.76 -2.43 21.47
CA GLU A 291 -14.94 -1.23 22.32
C GLU A 291 -15.57 -0.07 21.54
#